data_AF-A0A430A0V3-F1
#
_entry.id   AF-A0A430A0V3-F1
#
_cell.length_a   1.000
_cell.length_b   1.000
_cell.length_c   1.000
_cell.angle_alpha   90.00
_cell.angle_beta   90.00
_cell.angle_gamma   90.00
#
_symmetry.space_group_name_H-M   'P 1'
#
loop_
_entity.id
_entity.type
_entity.pdbx_description
1 polymer ?
#
loop_
_entity_poly.entity_id
_entity_poly.type
_entity_poly.pdbx_seq_one_letter_code
_entity_poly.pdbx_strand_id
1 'polypeptide(L)'
;MINSKEINLNLMLIFEYLLPLEGGRRPDVIILTSRKVIILEFKRKGKIYLEDQKQAIQYKQDISNYHAATSDLDLTVSSYLVFTLDALQTGNELISILTKETFDTFIEDEIKEEKEMKQLLVDKWLQSQYTPLPSIISASKLLFETGELPQIKRIKDGDISETLSAIEQVINSKTLEKTLVFVNGVPGSGKTLVGLKSVYDNICKDINPIFLSGNGPLVNVLQGLLSENNNQGRALIRDMHAFKREYQKLDKVSNNQFIVFDEAQRAWDVEKTRSKSEPEILLTIGDGIAKQHKKVTILCLVGDGQAIHTGEEKGRSLWFDAINKHNDWNVVSSSPINEINFKHYIQSKLYLSTSIRHNFINVSPLLNLF
;
A
#
# COMPACT_ATOMS: atom_id res chain seq x y z
N MET A 1 24.96 7.21 -44.07
CA MET A 1 24.16 5.98 -44.24
C MET A 1 24.37 5.14 -43.00
N ILE A 2 23.47 5.24 -42.03
CA ILE A 2 23.41 4.28 -40.93
C ILE A 2 22.65 3.10 -41.52
N ASN A 3 23.34 1.99 -41.75
CA ASN A 3 22.70 0.72 -42.08
C ASN A 3 21.95 0.28 -40.82
N SER A 4 20.68 0.66 -40.68
CA SER A 4 19.81 0.01 -39.72
C SER A 4 19.64 -1.43 -40.21
N LYS A 5 20.28 -2.38 -39.51
CA LYS A 5 19.88 -3.78 -39.64
C LYS A 5 18.44 -3.83 -39.17
N GLU A 6 17.50 -4.22 -40.02
CA GLU A 6 16.13 -4.47 -39.59
C GLU A 6 16.15 -5.54 -38.49
N ILE A 7 15.95 -5.10 -37.24
CA ILE A 7 15.71 -5.98 -36.10
C ILE A 7 14.28 -6.49 -36.27
N ASN A 8 14.13 -7.69 -36.82
CA ASN A 8 12.83 -8.33 -37.02
C ASN A 8 12.35 -8.95 -35.70
N LEU A 9 11.99 -8.09 -34.74
CA LEU A 9 11.55 -8.47 -33.39
C LEU A 9 10.21 -7.79 -33.09
N ASN A 10 9.16 -8.58 -32.88
CA ASN A 10 7.85 -8.07 -32.48
C ASN A 10 7.79 -7.90 -30.96
N LEU A 11 8.14 -6.71 -30.48
CA LEU A 11 8.09 -6.38 -29.06
C LEU A 11 6.75 -5.75 -28.66
N MET A 12 6.35 -5.98 -27.42
CA MET A 12 5.17 -5.35 -26.84
C MET A 12 5.54 -3.99 -26.24
N LEU A 13 4.83 -2.95 -26.68
CA LEU A 13 4.91 -1.60 -26.14
C LEU A 13 3.65 -1.28 -25.35
N ILE A 14 3.82 -0.92 -24.08
CA ILE A 14 2.72 -0.53 -23.19
C ILE A 14 2.88 0.94 -22.89
N PHE A 15 1.88 1.73 -23.25
CA PHE A 15 1.83 3.16 -22.97
C PHE A 15 1.05 3.41 -21.69
N GLU A 16 1.52 4.36 -20.88
CA GLU A 16 0.78 4.88 -19.72
C GLU A 16 0.33 3.76 -18.75
N TYR A 17 1.24 2.82 -18.46
CA TYR A 17 0.92 1.68 -17.59
C TYR A 17 0.59 2.17 -16.17
N LEU A 18 -0.64 1.94 -15.73
CA LEU A 18 -1.08 2.33 -14.39
C LEU A 18 -0.47 1.42 -13.33
N LEU A 19 0.48 1.94 -12.56
CA LEU A 19 1.10 1.21 -11.46
C LEU A 19 0.08 0.96 -10.34
N PRO A 20 -0.18 -0.31 -9.97
CA PRO A 20 -1.13 -0.65 -8.91
C PRO A 20 -0.74 0.00 -7.58
N LEU A 21 -1.72 0.55 -6.84
CA LEU A 21 -1.53 1.21 -5.53
C LEU A 21 -0.59 2.44 -5.49
N GLU A 22 0.00 2.86 -6.61
CA GLU A 22 0.98 3.95 -6.66
C GLU A 22 0.34 5.31 -7.01
N GLY A 23 -0.86 5.56 -6.51
CA GLY A 23 -1.43 6.92 -6.52
C GLY A 23 -1.85 7.45 -7.90
N GLY A 24 -1.93 6.60 -8.92
CA GLY A 24 -2.22 7.04 -10.30
C GLY A 24 -0.98 7.29 -11.15
N ARG A 25 0.23 7.01 -10.63
CA ARG A 25 1.48 7.13 -11.39
C ARG A 25 1.53 6.15 -12.56
N ARG A 26 2.12 6.60 -13.67
CA ARG A 26 2.21 5.88 -14.94
C ARG A 26 3.57 6.16 -15.58
N PRO A 27 4.37 5.14 -15.89
CA PRO A 27 5.49 5.31 -16.81
C PRO A 27 4.96 5.55 -18.22
N ASP A 28 5.63 6.40 -18.98
CA ASP A 28 5.19 6.78 -20.33
C ASP A 28 5.18 5.56 -21.27
N VAL A 29 6.27 4.80 -21.32
CA VAL A 29 6.41 3.61 -22.16
C VAL A 29 7.11 2.48 -21.42
N ILE A 30 6.58 1.27 -21.56
CA ILE A 30 7.24 0.02 -21.15
C ILE A 30 7.42 -0.87 -22.38
N ILE A 31 8.63 -1.38 -22.57
CA ILE A 31 8.95 -2.41 -23.55
C ILE A 31 9.06 -3.74 -22.80
N LEU A 32 8.27 -4.74 -23.19
CA LEU A 32 8.36 -6.08 -22.63
C LEU A 32 9.05 -7.04 -23.59
N THR A 33 10.02 -7.78 -23.06
CA THR A 33 10.69 -8.89 -23.74
C THR A 33 10.56 -10.16 -22.91
N SER A 34 11.00 -11.31 -23.43
CA SER A 34 11.00 -12.56 -22.68
C SER A 34 11.84 -12.54 -21.39
N ARG A 35 12.70 -11.53 -21.18
CA ARG A 35 13.60 -11.43 -20.00
C ARG A 35 13.66 -10.05 -19.36
N LYS A 36 13.15 -9.01 -20.02
CA LYS A 36 13.29 -7.62 -19.59
C LYS A 36 11.96 -6.88 -19.54
N VAL A 37 11.86 -6.00 -18.55
CA VAL A 37 10.95 -4.85 -18.52
C VAL A 37 11.80 -3.59 -18.68
N ILE A 38 11.68 -2.91 -19.80
CA ILE A 38 12.42 -1.67 -20.07
C ILE A 38 11.46 -0.51 -19.97
N ILE A 39 11.71 0.42 -19.04
CA ILE A 39 10.88 1.57 -18.77
C ILE A 39 11.51 2.81 -19.41
N LEU A 40 10.76 3.53 -20.22
CA LEU A 40 11.17 4.80 -20.81
C LEU A 40 10.27 5.90 -20.28
N GLU A 41 10.87 6.91 -19.64
CA GLU A 41 10.18 8.12 -19.20
C GLU A 41 10.64 9.28 -20.07
N PHE A 42 9.72 9.92 -20.80
CA PHE A 42 10.03 10.98 -21.73
C PHE A 42 9.90 12.36 -21.07
N LYS A 43 10.88 13.24 -21.32
CA LYS A 43 10.86 14.63 -20.86
C LYS A 43 11.15 15.57 -22.01
N ARG A 44 10.28 16.58 -22.15
CA ARG A 44 10.49 17.71 -23.05
C ARG A 44 10.96 18.94 -22.26
N LYS A 45 12.17 18.86 -21.69
CA LYS A 45 12.80 19.92 -20.88
C LYS A 45 14.25 20.15 -21.34
N GLY A 46 14.75 21.38 -21.22
CA GLY A 46 16.14 21.72 -21.58
C GLY A 46 17.17 21.48 -20.47
N LYS A 47 16.75 20.88 -19.35
CA LYS A 47 17.56 20.64 -18.17
C LYS A 47 17.16 19.32 -17.52
N ILE A 48 18.16 18.60 -17.02
CA ILE A 48 17.95 17.40 -16.21
C ILE A 48 17.59 17.81 -14.77
N TYR A 49 16.41 17.41 -14.31
CA TYR A 49 15.99 17.62 -12.92
C TYR A 49 16.16 16.35 -12.10
N LEU A 50 16.56 16.50 -10.84
CA LEU A 50 16.69 15.38 -9.92
C LEU A 50 15.35 14.65 -9.71
N GLU A 51 14.23 15.36 -9.74
CA GLU A 51 12.89 14.79 -9.61
C GLU A 51 12.53 13.85 -10.77
N ASP A 52 12.86 14.23 -12.01
CA ASP A 52 12.62 13.40 -13.19
C ASP A 52 13.44 12.10 -13.12
N GLN A 53 14.69 12.19 -12.67
CA GLN A 53 15.54 11.02 -12.46
C GLN A 53 15.00 10.11 -11.35
N LYS A 54 14.62 10.69 -10.21
CA LYS A 54 13.99 9.96 -9.10
C LYS A 54 12.71 9.27 -9.53
N GLN A 55 11.89 9.91 -10.38
CA GLN A 55 10.66 9.31 -10.90
C GLN A 55 10.96 8.04 -11.72
N ALA A 56 11.88 8.11 -12.69
CA ALA A 56 12.26 6.95 -13.50
C ALA A 56 12.93 5.83 -12.69
N ILE A 57 13.77 6.17 -11.71
CA ILE A 57 14.35 5.21 -10.75
C ILE A 57 13.23 4.55 -9.94
N GLN A 58 12.27 5.33 -9.47
CA GLN A 58 11.16 4.84 -8.66
C GLN A 58 10.28 3.85 -9.46
N TYR A 59 10.02 4.10 -10.74
CA TYR A 59 9.28 3.15 -11.58
C TYR A 59 9.98 1.79 -11.71
N LYS A 60 11.30 1.79 -11.89
CA LYS A 60 12.09 0.55 -11.86
C LYS A 60 11.93 -0.15 -10.52
N GLN A 61 12.09 0.56 -9.41
CA GLN A 61 11.93 -0.02 -8.07
C GLN A 61 10.52 -0.57 -7.84
N ASP A 62 9.48 0.15 -8.27
CA ASP A 62 8.09 -0.26 -8.11
C ASP A 62 7.82 -1.59 -8.82
N ILE A 63 8.27 -1.71 -10.09
CA ILE A 63 8.09 -2.93 -10.88
C ILE A 63 8.99 -4.06 -10.37
N SER A 64 10.25 -3.80 -10.02
CA SER A 64 11.15 -4.83 -9.50
C SER A 64 10.68 -5.42 -8.18
N ASN A 65 10.19 -4.56 -7.27
CA ASN A 65 9.97 -4.96 -5.88
C ASN A 65 8.52 -5.33 -5.57
N TYR A 66 7.56 -4.94 -6.42
CA TYR A 66 6.14 -5.03 -6.09
C TYR A 66 5.24 -5.58 -7.21
N HIS A 67 5.81 -6.11 -8.29
CA HIS A 67 5.04 -6.64 -9.41
C HIS A 67 5.17 -8.17 -9.50
N ALA A 68 4.10 -8.89 -9.14
CA ALA A 68 4.13 -10.36 -9.02
C ALA A 68 4.63 -11.06 -10.29
N ALA A 69 4.09 -10.71 -11.47
CA ALA A 69 4.48 -11.33 -12.73
C ALA A 69 5.92 -11.03 -13.13
N THR A 70 6.48 -9.88 -12.73
CA THR A 70 7.91 -9.57 -12.97
C THR A 70 8.78 -10.53 -12.17
N SER A 71 8.43 -10.77 -10.90
CA SER A 71 9.14 -11.72 -10.04
C SER A 71 8.96 -13.16 -10.50
N ASP A 72 7.73 -13.59 -10.79
CA ASP A 72 7.40 -14.97 -11.20
C ASP A 72 8.13 -15.41 -12.47
N LEU A 73 8.32 -14.45 -13.39
CA LEU A 73 8.96 -14.67 -14.69
C LEU A 73 10.46 -14.35 -14.66
N ASP A 74 11.01 -13.98 -13.50
CA ASP A 74 12.42 -13.59 -13.30
C ASP A 74 12.88 -12.51 -14.31
N LEU A 75 12.03 -11.49 -14.51
CA LEU A 75 12.32 -10.41 -15.46
C LEU A 75 13.23 -9.37 -14.81
N THR A 76 14.30 -9.03 -15.52
CA THR A 76 15.14 -7.89 -15.16
C THR A 76 14.43 -6.58 -15.51
N VAL A 77 14.58 -5.55 -14.68
CA VAL A 77 13.94 -4.25 -14.89
C VAL A 77 14.99 -3.17 -15.07
N SER A 78 14.88 -2.43 -16.17
CA SER A 78 15.69 -1.26 -16.47
C SER A 78 14.78 -0.04 -16.62
N SER A 79 15.29 1.13 -16.26
CA SER A 79 14.60 2.39 -16.56
C SER A 79 15.58 3.40 -17.14
N TYR A 80 15.05 4.25 -18.01
CA TYR A 80 15.80 5.27 -18.74
C TYR A 80 14.98 6.55 -18.83
N LEU A 81 15.67 7.69 -18.76
CA LEU A 81 15.05 9.00 -18.96
C LEU A 81 15.39 9.48 -20.38
N VAL A 82 14.38 9.80 -21.17
CA VAL A 82 14.52 10.16 -22.59
C VAL A 82 14.23 11.64 -22.79
N PHE A 83 15.23 12.43 -23.17
CA PHE A 83 15.07 13.84 -23.49
C PHE A 83 14.91 14.06 -24.99
N THR A 84 13.87 14.80 -25.35
CA THR A 84 13.50 15.04 -26.76
C THR A 84 13.87 16.43 -27.27
N LEU A 85 14.61 17.23 -26.49
CA LEU A 85 15.09 18.56 -26.89
C LEU A 85 16.60 18.53 -27.14
N ASP A 86 17.04 19.20 -28.20
CA ASP A 86 18.44 19.17 -28.67
C ASP A 86 19.42 19.90 -27.71
N ALA A 87 18.92 20.84 -26.89
CA ALA A 87 19.73 21.66 -25.99
C ALA A 87 19.62 21.19 -24.52
N LEU A 88 20.10 19.98 -24.23
CA LEU A 88 20.09 19.43 -22.87
C LEU A 88 21.28 19.96 -22.06
N GLN A 89 21.01 20.73 -21.02
CA GLN A 89 22.03 21.07 -20.03
C GLN A 89 22.36 19.84 -19.17
N THR A 90 23.62 19.40 -19.24
CA THR A 90 24.13 18.26 -18.48
C THR A 90 24.15 18.58 -16.98
N GLY A 91 23.76 17.60 -16.17
CA GLY A 91 23.73 17.67 -14.71
C GLY A 91 24.36 16.42 -14.13
N ASN A 92 24.24 16.23 -12.81
CA ASN A 92 24.65 14.97 -12.19
C ASN A 92 23.62 13.88 -12.53
N GLU A 93 24.10 12.79 -13.15
CA GLU A 93 23.27 11.70 -13.67
C GLU A 93 23.28 10.53 -12.68
N LEU A 94 22.10 10.19 -12.17
CA LEU A 94 21.83 9.06 -11.27
C LEU A 94 21.26 7.85 -12.02
N ILE A 95 20.85 8.05 -13.27
CA ILE A 95 20.23 7.08 -14.16
C ILE A 95 20.69 7.38 -15.59
N SER A 96 20.74 6.37 -16.44
CA SER A 96 21.07 6.53 -17.86
C SER A 96 20.08 7.46 -18.57
N ILE A 97 20.63 8.44 -19.28
CA ILE A 97 19.87 9.45 -20.02
C ILE A 97 20.06 9.21 -21.53
N LEU A 98 18.94 9.14 -22.24
CA LEU A 98 18.90 8.99 -23.69
C LEU A 98 18.51 10.33 -24.32
N THR A 99 19.23 10.72 -25.36
CA THR A 99 18.91 11.89 -26.19
C THR A 99 18.49 11.42 -27.57
N LYS A 100 18.02 12.34 -28.41
CA LYS A 100 17.69 12.04 -29.81
C LYS A 100 18.83 11.37 -30.57
N GLU A 101 20.08 11.72 -30.26
CA GLU A 101 21.27 11.19 -30.91
C GLU A 101 21.67 9.79 -30.42
N THR A 102 21.36 9.45 -29.16
CA THR A 102 21.77 8.19 -28.53
C THR A 102 20.65 7.16 -28.41
N PHE A 103 19.39 7.57 -28.58
CA PHE A 103 18.24 6.72 -28.35
C PHE A 103 18.24 5.47 -29.24
N ASP A 104 18.35 5.64 -30.57
CA ASP A 104 18.22 4.53 -31.52
C ASP A 104 19.30 3.46 -31.28
N THR A 105 20.56 3.88 -31.21
CA THR A 105 21.69 2.95 -31.01
C THR A 105 21.62 2.26 -29.65
N PHE A 106 21.23 2.98 -28.61
CA PHE A 106 21.07 2.42 -27.28
C PHE A 106 19.95 1.38 -27.22
N ILE A 107 18.77 1.69 -27.77
CA ILE A 107 17.62 0.76 -27.76
C ILE A 107 17.92 -0.48 -28.60
N GLU A 108 18.54 -0.32 -29.78
CA GLU A 108 19.00 -1.46 -30.59
C GLU A 108 19.92 -2.37 -29.78
N ASP A 109 20.89 -1.80 -29.06
CA ASP A 109 21.81 -2.57 -28.22
C ASP A 109 21.13 -3.23 -27.00
N GLU A 110 20.17 -2.54 -26.37
CA GLU A 110 19.45 -3.05 -25.19
C GLU A 110 18.56 -4.25 -25.52
N ILE A 111 18.04 -4.33 -26.76
CA ILE A 111 17.09 -5.37 -27.21
C ILE A 111 17.70 -6.42 -28.16
N LYS A 112 18.94 -6.25 -28.67
CA LYS A 112 19.50 -7.12 -29.72
C LYS A 112 19.55 -8.62 -29.37
N GLU A 113 19.68 -8.97 -28.09
CA GLU A 113 19.72 -10.37 -27.62
C GLU A 113 18.38 -10.84 -27.04
N GLU A 114 17.36 -9.99 -27.08
CA GLU A 114 16.04 -10.27 -26.51
C GLU A 114 15.14 -11.03 -27.48
N LYS A 115 14.09 -11.63 -26.95
CA LYS A 115 13.04 -12.31 -27.71
C LYS A 115 11.68 -11.77 -27.34
N GLU A 116 10.72 -11.96 -28.24
CA GLU A 116 9.32 -11.64 -27.98
C GLU A 116 8.78 -12.41 -26.77
N MET A 117 7.97 -11.74 -25.95
CA MET A 117 7.20 -12.38 -24.89
C MET A 117 5.91 -12.94 -25.50
N LYS A 118 5.55 -14.20 -25.17
CA LYS A 118 4.28 -14.79 -25.62
C LYS A 118 3.10 -13.95 -25.13
N GLN A 119 2.08 -13.76 -25.97
CA GLN A 119 0.90 -12.93 -25.66
C GLN A 119 0.24 -13.30 -24.31
N LEU A 120 0.10 -14.60 -24.01
CA LEU A 120 -0.46 -15.05 -22.73
C LEU A 120 0.34 -14.54 -21.51
N LEU A 121 1.66 -14.45 -21.62
CA LEU A 121 2.52 -13.93 -20.55
C LEU A 121 2.44 -12.40 -20.46
N VAL A 122 2.27 -11.72 -21.60
CA VAL A 122 1.99 -10.28 -21.63
C VAL A 122 0.69 -9.97 -20.90
N ASP A 123 -0.38 -10.71 -21.21
CA ASP A 123 -1.68 -10.53 -20.57
C ASP A 123 -1.59 -10.80 -19.05
N LYS A 124 -0.86 -11.86 -18.66
CA LYS A 124 -0.56 -12.14 -17.23
C LYS A 124 0.19 -10.98 -16.59
N TRP A 125 1.17 -10.40 -17.27
CA TRP A 125 1.97 -9.29 -16.76
C TRP A 125 1.11 -8.03 -16.57
N LEU A 126 0.29 -7.67 -17.55
CA LEU A 126 -0.62 -6.51 -17.50
C LEU A 126 -1.67 -6.61 -16.39
N GLN A 127 -2.13 -7.84 -16.09
CA GLN A 127 -3.10 -8.11 -15.03
C GLN A 127 -2.47 -8.42 -13.67
N SER A 128 -1.13 -8.34 -13.59
CA SER A 128 -0.40 -8.69 -12.38
C SER A 128 -0.84 -7.84 -11.19
N GLN A 129 -0.88 -8.49 -10.04
CA GLN A 129 -1.22 -7.83 -8.79
C GLN A 129 -0.01 -7.14 -8.17
N TYR A 130 -0.31 -6.16 -7.31
CA TYR A 130 0.67 -5.60 -6.41
C TYR A 130 1.08 -6.66 -5.38
N THR A 131 2.35 -7.05 -5.36
CA THR A 131 2.86 -8.06 -4.42
C THR A 131 4.30 -7.74 -4.07
N PRO A 132 4.56 -7.22 -2.85
CA PRO A 132 5.92 -7.02 -2.37
C PRO A 132 6.73 -8.31 -2.38
N LEU A 133 7.99 -8.26 -2.81
CA LEU A 133 8.90 -9.40 -2.73
C LEU A 133 9.06 -9.90 -1.28
N PRO A 134 9.24 -11.21 -1.06
CA PRO A 134 9.52 -11.75 0.28
C PRO A 134 10.71 -11.06 0.96
N SER A 135 11.77 -10.74 0.21
CA SER A 135 12.94 -10.02 0.72
C SER A 135 12.60 -8.61 1.23
N ILE A 136 11.67 -7.91 0.57
CA ILE A 136 11.18 -6.59 0.98
C ILE A 136 10.35 -6.70 2.25
N ILE A 137 9.50 -7.74 2.35
CA ILE A 137 8.72 -8.03 3.55
C ILE A 137 9.65 -8.35 4.73
N SER A 138 10.63 -9.23 4.54
CA SER A 138 11.63 -9.56 5.57
C SER A 138 12.45 -8.34 6.00
N ALA A 139 12.88 -7.50 5.05
CA ALA A 139 13.59 -6.27 5.36
C ALA A 139 12.70 -5.29 6.15
N SER A 140 11.43 -5.14 5.78
CA SER A 140 10.46 -4.30 6.52
C SER A 140 10.29 -4.77 7.96
N LYS A 141 10.21 -6.09 8.17
CA LYS A 141 10.11 -6.68 9.50
C LYS A 141 11.36 -6.42 10.32
N LEU A 142 12.55 -6.63 9.73
CA LEU A 142 13.82 -6.34 10.40
C LEU A 142 13.92 -4.86 10.79
N LEU A 143 13.57 -3.93 9.89
CA LEU A 143 13.58 -2.50 10.18
C LEU A 143 12.62 -2.11 11.31
N PHE A 144 11.47 -2.75 11.42
CA PHE A 144 10.59 -2.54 12.56
C PHE A 144 11.20 -3.11 13.86
N GLU A 145 11.87 -4.26 13.78
CA GLU A 145 12.55 -4.91 14.90
C GLU A 145 13.87 -4.22 15.32
N THR A 146 14.57 -3.49 14.44
CA THR A 146 15.91 -2.95 14.72
C THR A 146 16.04 -1.44 14.50
N GLY A 147 15.23 -0.85 13.63
CA GLY A 147 15.31 0.55 13.20
C GLY A 147 14.85 1.54 14.26
N GLU A 148 14.86 2.85 13.91
CA GLU A 148 14.58 4.06 14.73
C GLU A 148 13.14 4.18 15.29
N LEU A 149 12.37 3.09 15.27
CA LEU A 149 11.24 2.88 16.16
C LEU A 149 11.58 2.44 17.62
N PRO A 150 12.79 2.62 18.24
CA PRO A 150 13.05 2.25 19.63
C PRO A 150 12.32 3.14 20.64
N GLN A 151 11.73 4.26 20.22
CA GLN A 151 10.94 5.10 21.12
C GLN A 151 9.56 4.51 21.40
N ILE A 152 9.06 3.68 20.47
CA ILE A 152 7.76 3.02 20.58
C ILE A 152 7.86 1.64 21.26
N LYS A 153 9.06 1.07 21.35
CA LYS A 153 9.36 -0.13 22.14
C LYS A 153 9.33 0.09 23.66
N ARG A 154 9.30 1.35 24.13
CA ARG A 154 9.32 1.71 25.57
C ARG A 154 7.93 1.86 26.21
N ILE A 155 6.88 1.57 25.47
CA ILE A 155 5.61 1.23 26.08
C ILE A 155 5.87 -0.10 26.75
N LYS A 156 5.68 -0.20 28.06
CA LYS A 156 5.76 -1.50 28.72
C LYS A 156 4.81 -2.39 27.94
N ASP A 157 5.30 -3.44 27.28
CA ASP A 157 4.47 -4.26 26.40
C ASP A 157 3.16 -4.68 27.08
N GLY A 158 3.15 -4.79 28.43
CA GLY A 158 1.95 -4.94 29.25
C GLY A 158 0.78 -3.98 28.97
N ASP A 159 1.02 -2.69 28.68
CA ASP A 159 -0.05 -1.69 28.52
C ASP A 159 -0.91 -1.92 27.26
N ILE A 160 -0.38 -2.62 26.26
CA ILE A 160 -1.06 -2.93 24.99
C ILE A 160 -1.13 -4.44 24.71
N SER A 161 -0.43 -5.27 25.47
CA SER A 161 -0.33 -6.72 25.25
C SER A 161 -1.68 -7.42 25.33
N GLU A 162 -2.55 -6.99 26.24
CA GLU A 162 -3.90 -7.55 26.32
C GLU A 162 -4.73 -7.27 25.06
N THR A 163 -4.60 -6.07 24.49
CA THR A 163 -5.25 -5.69 23.23
C THR A 163 -4.66 -6.46 22.06
N LEU A 164 -3.34 -6.56 21.96
CA LEU A 164 -2.67 -7.36 20.91
C LEU A 164 -3.08 -8.83 20.99
N SER A 165 -3.12 -9.41 22.19
CA SER A 165 -3.57 -10.79 22.42
C SER A 165 -5.03 -10.98 22.01
N ALA A 166 -5.91 -10.02 22.32
CA ALA A 166 -7.30 -10.04 21.89
C ALA A 166 -7.45 -9.98 20.37
N ILE A 167 -6.65 -9.14 19.70
CA ILE A 167 -6.62 -9.06 18.23
C ILE A 167 -6.15 -10.39 17.63
N GLU A 168 -5.07 -10.98 18.15
CA GLU A 168 -4.57 -12.29 17.71
C GLU A 168 -5.61 -13.40 17.88
N GLN A 169 -6.39 -13.39 18.96
CA GLN A 169 -7.47 -14.38 19.15
C GLN A 169 -8.53 -14.26 18.05
N VAL A 170 -8.88 -13.04 17.64
CA VAL A 170 -9.83 -12.81 16.55
C VAL A 170 -9.22 -13.26 15.21
N ILE A 171 -8.00 -12.82 14.91
CA ILE A 171 -7.28 -13.17 13.68
C ILE A 171 -7.12 -14.69 13.54
N ASN A 172 -6.87 -15.43 14.63
CA ASN A 172 -6.65 -16.87 14.59
C ASN A 172 -7.95 -17.70 14.74
N SER A 173 -9.10 -17.06 14.95
CA SER A 173 -10.38 -17.76 15.13
C SER A 173 -10.78 -18.54 13.87
N LYS A 174 -11.13 -19.82 14.02
CA LYS A 174 -11.60 -20.66 12.89
C LYS A 174 -13.06 -20.44 12.52
N THR A 175 -13.84 -19.79 13.39
CA THR A 175 -15.28 -19.57 13.20
C THR A 175 -15.62 -18.20 12.66
N LEU A 176 -14.64 -17.27 12.69
CA LEU A 176 -14.81 -15.90 12.26
C LEU A 176 -14.19 -15.72 10.87
N GLU A 177 -15.01 -15.93 9.84
CA GLU A 177 -14.59 -15.82 8.42
C GLU A 177 -14.50 -14.36 7.97
N LYS A 178 -15.57 -13.57 8.18
CA LYS A 178 -15.60 -12.14 7.90
C LYS A 178 -15.72 -11.37 9.21
N THR A 179 -14.72 -10.58 9.54
CA THR A 179 -14.66 -9.95 10.86
C THR A 179 -14.25 -8.50 10.79
N LEU A 180 -15.05 -7.64 11.42
CA LEU A 180 -14.75 -6.25 11.68
C LEU A 180 -14.46 -6.07 13.17
N VAL A 181 -13.31 -5.52 13.50
CA VAL A 181 -12.83 -5.35 14.88
C VAL A 181 -12.66 -3.86 15.14
N PHE A 182 -13.29 -3.34 16.17
CA PHE A 182 -13.08 -1.96 16.61
C PHE A 182 -12.16 -1.93 17.83
N VAL A 183 -11.05 -1.19 17.71
CA VAL A 183 -10.17 -0.85 18.83
C VAL A 183 -10.37 0.61 19.18
N ASN A 184 -10.77 0.84 20.42
CA ASN A 184 -11.05 2.14 21.00
C ASN A 184 -9.96 2.52 22.01
N GLY A 185 -9.97 3.77 22.47
CA GLY A 185 -9.08 4.18 23.54
C GLY A 185 -8.77 5.66 23.55
N VAL A 186 -8.36 6.14 24.72
CA VAL A 186 -8.14 7.58 25.02
C VAL A 186 -7.10 8.24 24.10
N PRO A 187 -7.04 9.58 24.00
CA PRO A 187 -6.06 10.25 23.14
C PRO A 187 -4.63 9.87 23.54
N GLY A 188 -3.83 9.48 22.55
CA GLY A 188 -2.46 9.04 22.77
C GLY A 188 -2.31 7.74 23.55
N SER A 189 -3.32 6.85 23.52
CA SER A 189 -3.26 5.49 24.08
C SER A 189 -2.47 4.48 23.25
N GLY A 190 -1.89 4.89 22.11
CA GLY A 190 -1.09 4.00 21.27
C GLY A 190 -1.86 3.18 20.24
N LYS A 191 -3.09 3.56 19.85
CA LYS A 191 -3.87 2.84 18.82
C LYS A 191 -3.10 2.57 17.53
N THR A 192 -2.49 3.60 16.95
CA THR A 192 -1.68 3.48 15.73
C THR A 192 -0.54 2.48 15.92
N LEU A 193 0.11 2.46 17.09
CA LEU A 193 1.09 1.43 17.41
C LEU A 193 0.47 0.03 17.50
N VAL A 194 -0.67 -0.12 18.18
CA VAL A 194 -1.37 -1.42 18.25
C VAL A 194 -1.66 -1.93 16.85
N GLY A 195 -2.13 -1.06 15.94
CA GLY A 195 -2.32 -1.40 14.55
C GLY A 195 -1.03 -1.80 13.83
N LEU A 196 0.03 -1.02 13.97
CA LEU A 196 1.34 -1.34 13.38
C LEU A 196 1.85 -2.68 13.91
N LYS A 197 1.96 -2.86 15.23
CA LYS A 197 2.38 -4.14 15.85
C LYS A 197 1.52 -5.30 15.37
N SER A 198 0.19 -5.12 15.30
CA SER A 198 -0.69 -6.18 14.78
C SER A 198 -0.35 -6.55 13.34
N VAL A 199 -0.04 -5.58 12.47
CA VAL A 199 0.43 -5.88 11.10
C VAL A 199 1.74 -6.65 11.17
N TYR A 200 2.73 -6.15 11.91
CA TYR A 200 4.08 -6.73 12.01
C TYR A 200 4.11 -8.14 12.60
N ASP A 201 3.36 -8.38 13.67
CA ASP A 201 3.25 -9.67 14.33
C ASP A 201 2.61 -10.73 13.43
N ASN A 202 1.89 -10.31 12.38
CA ASN A 202 1.23 -11.17 11.41
C ASN A 202 1.96 -11.27 10.07
N ILE A 203 3.13 -10.65 9.92
CA ILE A 203 3.97 -10.82 8.74
C ILE A 203 4.58 -12.22 8.72
N CYS A 204 4.73 -12.80 7.52
CA CYS A 204 5.27 -14.14 7.29
C CYS A 204 4.42 -15.28 7.90
N LYS A 205 3.18 -14.99 8.34
CA LYS A 205 2.16 -16.01 8.58
C LYS A 205 1.42 -16.31 7.27
N ASP A 206 0.48 -17.25 7.29
CA ASP A 206 -0.38 -17.59 6.13
C ASP A 206 -1.42 -16.49 5.78
N ILE A 207 -1.22 -15.27 6.28
CA ILE A 207 -2.06 -14.10 6.04
C ILE A 207 -1.19 -12.94 5.59
N ASN A 208 -1.73 -12.12 4.69
CA ASN A 208 -1.05 -10.90 4.23
C ASN A 208 -1.63 -9.68 4.95
N PRO A 209 -0.90 -9.08 5.89
CA PRO A 209 -1.37 -7.90 6.60
C PRO A 209 -1.11 -6.61 5.81
N ILE A 210 -1.96 -5.59 6.00
CA ILE A 210 -1.74 -4.24 5.47
C ILE A 210 -2.26 -3.20 6.46
N PHE A 211 -1.55 -2.08 6.57
CA PHE A 211 -1.92 -0.89 7.32
C PHE A 211 -2.36 0.19 6.35
N LEU A 212 -3.59 0.66 6.48
CA LEU A 212 -4.19 1.72 5.69
C LEU A 212 -4.41 2.95 6.56
N SER A 213 -4.09 4.13 6.04
CA SER A 213 -4.46 5.40 6.64
C SER A 213 -4.90 6.39 5.57
N GLY A 214 -5.90 7.21 5.88
CA GLY A 214 -6.29 8.37 5.06
C GLY A 214 -5.38 9.58 5.26
N ASN A 215 -4.47 9.54 6.25
CA ASN A 215 -3.54 10.60 6.56
C ASN A 215 -2.25 10.44 5.74
N GLY A 216 -2.23 11.00 4.53
CA GLY A 216 -1.08 10.96 3.62
C GLY A 216 0.26 11.34 4.27
N PRO A 217 0.36 12.45 5.03
CA PRO A 217 1.56 12.77 5.80
C PRO A 217 2.01 11.66 6.77
N LEU A 218 1.09 11.03 7.50
CA LEU A 218 1.42 9.91 8.37
C LEU A 218 1.92 8.71 7.57
N VAL A 219 1.27 8.38 6.45
CA VAL A 219 1.71 7.31 5.55
C VAL A 219 3.16 7.55 5.10
N ASN A 220 3.49 8.77 4.67
CA ASN A 220 4.84 9.13 4.23
C ASN A 220 5.87 9.01 5.36
N VAL A 221 5.55 9.49 6.56
CA VAL A 221 6.43 9.37 7.73
C VAL A 221 6.66 7.90 8.08
N LEU A 222 5.61 7.09 8.18
CA LEU A 222 5.73 5.68 8.53
C LEU A 222 6.49 4.90 7.46
N GLN A 223 6.21 5.13 6.17
CA GLN A 223 6.97 4.52 5.09
C GLN A 223 8.46 4.92 5.15
N GLY A 224 8.76 6.20 5.42
CA GLY A 224 10.13 6.70 5.54
C GLY A 224 10.89 6.09 6.72
N LEU A 225 10.29 6.02 7.90
CA LEU A 225 10.90 5.39 9.09
C LEU A 225 11.19 3.89 8.89
N LEU A 226 10.44 3.25 8.00
CA LEU A 226 10.52 1.83 7.69
C LEU A 226 11.19 1.55 6.35
N SER A 227 11.97 2.52 5.83
CA SER A 227 12.71 2.38 4.58
C SER A 227 14.12 2.91 4.75
N GLU A 228 15.13 2.05 4.56
CA GLU A 228 16.52 2.50 4.53
C GLU A 228 17.00 2.81 3.11
N ASN A 229 16.51 2.11 2.07
CA ASN A 229 16.98 2.28 0.69
C ASN A 229 16.01 1.82 -0.43
N ASN A 230 15.04 0.93 -0.15
CA ASN A 230 14.19 0.30 -1.19
C ASN A 230 12.68 0.51 -0.95
N ASN A 231 12.31 1.62 -0.30
CA ASN A 231 10.93 1.97 0.02
C ASN A 231 10.18 0.84 0.76
N GLN A 232 10.88 0.04 1.58
CA GLN A 232 10.35 -1.19 2.22
C GLN A 232 9.04 -0.96 2.99
N GLY A 233 8.93 0.17 3.69
CA GLY A 233 7.73 0.52 4.45
C GLY A 233 6.45 0.55 3.61
N ARG A 234 6.56 0.75 2.30
CA ARG A 234 5.44 0.66 1.37
C ARG A 234 4.82 -0.73 1.40
N ALA A 235 5.59 -1.81 1.52
CA ALA A 235 5.09 -3.18 1.47
C ALA A 235 3.89 -3.46 2.40
N LEU A 236 3.85 -2.75 3.54
CA LEU A 236 2.88 -2.96 4.60
C LEU A 236 1.99 -1.73 4.84
N ILE A 237 2.43 -0.52 4.49
CA ILE A 237 1.75 0.73 4.84
C ILE A 237 1.32 1.46 3.57
N ARG A 238 0.02 1.75 3.44
CA ARG A 238 -0.56 2.39 2.26
C ARG A 238 -1.56 3.49 2.57
N ASP A 239 -1.70 4.36 1.58
CA ASP A 239 -2.78 5.33 1.50
C ASP A 239 -4.12 4.62 1.23
N MET A 240 -5.12 4.93 2.05
CA MET A 240 -6.45 4.35 1.95
C MET A 240 -7.13 4.69 0.60
N HIS A 241 -6.93 5.91 0.08
CA HIS A 241 -7.53 6.30 -1.19
C HIS A 241 -6.94 5.53 -2.39
N ALA A 242 -5.63 5.28 -2.37
CA ALA A 242 -4.96 4.43 -3.37
C ALA A 242 -5.50 3.00 -3.33
N PHE A 243 -5.66 2.43 -2.12
CA PHE A 243 -6.23 1.09 -1.94
C PHE A 243 -7.67 1.00 -2.47
N LYS A 244 -8.53 1.96 -2.13
CA LYS A 244 -9.90 2.03 -2.65
C LYS A 244 -9.93 2.15 -4.17
N ARG A 245 -9.12 3.04 -4.75
CA ARG A 245 -9.09 3.23 -6.22
C ARG A 245 -8.75 1.94 -6.97
N GLU A 246 -7.83 1.15 -6.43
CA GLU A 246 -7.41 -0.12 -7.00
C GLU A 246 -8.51 -1.20 -6.94
N TYR A 247 -9.15 -1.35 -5.77
CA TYR A 247 -9.99 -2.53 -5.52
C TYR A 247 -11.51 -2.27 -5.56
N GLN A 248 -11.97 -1.02 -5.56
CA GLN A 248 -13.42 -0.71 -5.49
C GLN A 248 -14.24 -1.22 -6.68
N LYS A 249 -13.61 -1.49 -7.84
CA LYS A 249 -14.29 -1.97 -9.05
C LYS A 249 -14.53 -3.48 -9.04
N LEU A 250 -13.89 -4.22 -8.13
CA LEU A 250 -14.00 -5.67 -7.97
C LEU A 250 -13.61 -6.51 -9.20
N ASP A 251 -12.93 -5.91 -10.17
CA ASP A 251 -12.22 -6.60 -11.24
C ASP A 251 -10.89 -7.21 -10.76
N LYS A 252 -10.36 -6.68 -9.65
CA LYS A 252 -9.23 -7.23 -8.90
C LYS A 252 -9.63 -7.49 -7.45
N VAL A 253 -9.08 -8.56 -6.89
CA VAL A 253 -9.23 -8.90 -5.46
C VAL A 253 -7.90 -8.70 -4.78
N SER A 254 -7.90 -7.98 -3.66
CA SER A 254 -6.72 -7.81 -2.82
C SER A 254 -6.33 -9.14 -2.16
N ASN A 255 -5.03 -9.40 -2.02
CA ASN A 255 -4.54 -10.56 -1.26
C ASN A 255 -4.47 -10.30 0.25
N ASN A 256 -4.85 -9.11 0.72
CA ASN A 256 -4.66 -8.70 2.12
C ASN A 256 -5.79 -9.22 3.02
N GLN A 257 -5.58 -10.39 3.66
CA GLN A 257 -6.59 -10.99 4.56
C GLN A 257 -6.70 -10.28 5.92
N PHE A 258 -5.69 -9.50 6.33
CA PHE A 258 -5.74 -8.69 7.53
C PHE A 258 -5.49 -7.21 7.20
N ILE A 259 -6.50 -6.38 7.41
CA ILE A 259 -6.46 -4.96 7.07
C ILE A 259 -6.59 -4.16 8.36
N VAL A 260 -5.60 -3.34 8.68
CA VAL A 260 -5.70 -2.32 9.72
C VAL A 260 -6.08 -1.01 9.05
N PHE A 261 -7.12 -0.34 9.54
CA PHE A 261 -7.52 0.97 9.08
C PHE A 261 -7.42 1.99 10.23
N ASP A 262 -6.44 2.88 10.10
CA ASP A 262 -6.16 3.96 11.05
C ASP A 262 -7.06 5.18 10.83
N GLU A 263 -7.42 5.84 11.93
CA GLU A 263 -8.40 6.93 11.95
C GLU A 263 -9.76 6.57 11.30
N ALA A 264 -10.26 5.35 11.54
CA ALA A 264 -11.46 4.82 10.88
C ALA A 264 -12.74 5.65 11.12
N GLN A 265 -12.74 6.53 12.13
CA GLN A 265 -13.81 7.51 12.37
C GLN A 265 -13.84 8.65 11.34
N ARG A 266 -12.70 8.96 10.71
CA ARG A 266 -12.56 10.02 9.69
C ARG A 266 -12.91 9.53 8.28
N ALA A 267 -13.64 8.42 8.18
CA ALA A 267 -14.23 7.91 6.95
C ALA A 267 -15.32 8.88 6.42
N TRP A 268 -14.93 10.11 6.10
CA TRP A 268 -15.71 11.16 5.45
C TRP A 268 -15.11 11.39 4.07
N ASP A 269 -15.86 10.99 3.03
CA ASP A 269 -16.11 11.87 1.89
C ASP A 269 -17.28 11.31 1.06
N VAL A 270 -18.51 11.53 1.52
CA VAL A 270 -19.70 11.31 0.66
C VAL A 270 -19.81 12.45 -0.38
N GLU A 271 -19.10 13.56 -0.21
CA GLU A 271 -19.26 14.73 -1.09
C GLU A 271 -18.42 14.69 -2.37
N LYS A 272 -17.46 13.75 -2.52
CA LYS A 272 -16.65 13.66 -3.75
C LYS A 272 -16.66 12.31 -4.48
N THR A 273 -17.34 11.29 -3.96
CA THR A 273 -17.40 9.97 -4.61
C THR A 273 -18.84 9.56 -4.89
N ARG A 274 -19.20 9.47 -6.18
CA ARG A 274 -20.53 9.05 -6.63
C ARG A 274 -20.87 7.65 -6.07
N SER A 275 -21.79 7.60 -5.09
CA SER A 275 -22.66 6.49 -4.65
C SER A 275 -22.35 5.65 -3.36
N LYS A 276 -21.11 5.46 -2.89
CA LYS A 276 -20.82 4.58 -1.72
C LYS A 276 -19.90 5.22 -0.67
N SER A 277 -20.17 4.94 0.61
CA SER A 277 -19.33 5.36 1.72
C SER A 277 -18.05 4.54 1.82
N GLU A 278 -17.04 5.06 2.52
CA GLU A 278 -15.77 4.35 2.70
C GLU A 278 -15.88 3.01 3.47
N PRO A 279 -16.67 2.92 4.57
CA PRO A 279 -16.96 1.64 5.22
C PRO A 279 -17.60 0.63 4.27
N GLU A 280 -18.57 1.07 3.47
CA GLU A 280 -19.24 0.22 2.47
C GLU A 280 -18.26 -0.30 1.42
N ILE A 281 -17.37 0.55 0.91
CA ILE A 281 -16.33 0.15 -0.04
C ILE A 281 -15.39 -0.87 0.61
N LEU A 282 -14.93 -0.64 1.84
CA LEU A 282 -13.98 -1.53 2.49
C LEU A 282 -14.59 -2.90 2.82
N LEU A 283 -15.84 -2.95 3.29
CA LEU A 283 -16.57 -4.20 3.51
C LEU A 283 -16.81 -4.95 2.18
N THR A 284 -17.18 -4.23 1.11
CA THR A 284 -17.34 -4.83 -0.23
C THR A 284 -16.02 -5.44 -0.74
N ILE A 285 -14.89 -4.74 -0.54
CA ILE A 285 -13.56 -5.29 -0.86
C ILE A 285 -13.29 -6.53 0.01
N GLY A 286 -13.63 -6.46 1.30
CA GLY A 286 -13.55 -7.56 2.25
C GLY A 286 -14.33 -8.81 1.81
N ASP A 287 -15.52 -8.64 1.24
CA ASP A 287 -16.30 -9.77 0.70
C ASP A 287 -15.57 -10.49 -0.44
N GLY A 288 -14.93 -9.72 -1.33
CA GLY A 288 -14.09 -10.27 -2.39
C GLY A 288 -12.91 -11.08 -1.82
N ILE A 289 -12.22 -10.52 -0.83
CA ILE A 289 -11.11 -11.18 -0.13
C ILE A 289 -11.59 -12.48 0.53
N ALA A 290 -12.70 -12.42 1.28
CA ALA A 290 -13.26 -13.59 1.95
C ALA A 290 -13.72 -14.67 0.97
N LYS A 291 -14.28 -14.30 -0.19
CA LYS A 291 -14.67 -15.27 -1.23
C LYS A 291 -13.46 -16.04 -1.75
N GLN A 292 -12.34 -15.35 -1.95
CA GLN A 292 -11.08 -15.92 -2.46
C GLN A 292 -10.30 -16.69 -1.40
N HIS A 293 -10.13 -16.13 -0.20
CA HIS A 293 -9.25 -16.65 0.85
C HIS A 293 -9.97 -17.33 2.01
N LYS A 294 -11.31 -17.41 1.97
CA LYS A 294 -12.19 -17.92 3.04
C LYS A 294 -12.14 -17.14 4.35
N LYS A 295 -11.34 -16.07 4.42
CA LYS A 295 -11.19 -15.27 5.62
C LYS A 295 -10.73 -13.84 5.33
N VAL A 296 -11.28 -12.90 6.09
CA VAL A 296 -10.85 -11.49 6.15
C VAL A 296 -11.08 -10.93 7.55
N THR A 297 -10.13 -10.15 8.05
CA THR A 297 -10.28 -9.37 9.28
C THR A 297 -9.90 -7.92 9.01
N ILE A 298 -10.82 -7.01 9.30
CA ILE A 298 -10.61 -5.57 9.23
C ILE A 298 -10.56 -5.02 10.66
N LEU A 299 -9.43 -4.44 11.06
CA LEU A 299 -9.22 -3.79 12.34
C LEU A 299 -9.33 -2.27 12.18
N CYS A 300 -10.40 -1.68 12.70
CA CYS A 300 -10.64 -0.24 12.72
C CYS A 300 -10.10 0.37 14.01
N LEU A 301 -9.14 1.27 13.89
CA LEU A 301 -8.62 2.05 15.02
C LEU A 301 -9.44 3.33 15.16
N VAL A 302 -10.08 3.51 16.33
CA VAL A 302 -10.99 4.63 16.63
C VAL A 302 -10.53 5.37 17.88
N GLY A 303 -10.35 6.69 17.82
CA GLY A 303 -9.97 7.48 18.99
C GLY A 303 -11.13 7.82 19.93
N ASP A 304 -10.92 7.69 21.25
CA ASP A 304 -11.73 8.33 22.29
C ASP A 304 -11.11 9.66 22.73
N GLY A 305 -11.94 10.59 23.20
CA GLY A 305 -11.62 12.01 23.41
C GLY A 305 -12.57 12.96 22.66
N GLN A 306 -13.30 12.41 21.70
CA GLN A 306 -14.50 12.98 21.10
C GLN A 306 -15.66 12.03 21.42
N ALA A 307 -15.92 11.87 22.71
CA ALA A 307 -17.17 11.28 23.14
C ALA A 307 -18.28 12.15 22.54
N ILE A 308 -18.98 11.58 21.57
CA ILE A 308 -20.44 11.65 21.44
C ILE A 308 -20.93 13.06 21.79
N HIS A 309 -20.80 14.04 20.91
CA HIS A 309 -21.69 15.20 20.81
C HIS A 309 -21.15 16.13 19.70
N THR A 310 -21.99 16.38 18.69
CA THR A 310 -22.02 17.56 17.79
C THR A 310 -21.43 17.53 16.37
N GLY A 311 -20.69 16.50 15.90
CA GLY A 311 -20.26 16.48 14.48
C GLY A 311 -19.76 15.17 13.87
N GLU A 312 -19.32 14.21 14.69
CA GLU A 312 -18.72 12.94 14.24
C GLU A 312 -19.72 11.77 14.11
N GLU A 313 -21.00 11.99 14.42
CA GLU A 313 -22.07 10.99 14.31
C GLU A 313 -22.17 10.40 12.90
N LYS A 314 -21.79 11.15 11.86
CA LYS A 314 -21.79 10.68 10.47
C LYS A 314 -20.80 9.55 10.21
N GLY A 315 -19.58 9.58 10.76
CA GLY A 315 -18.59 8.51 10.49
C GLY A 315 -19.00 7.16 11.07
N ARG A 316 -19.56 7.17 12.29
CA ARG A 316 -20.07 5.96 12.96
C ARG A 316 -21.36 5.45 12.33
N SER A 317 -22.31 6.33 12.02
CA SER A 317 -23.53 5.92 11.29
C SER A 317 -23.19 5.30 9.94
N LEU A 318 -22.17 5.80 9.22
CA LEU A 318 -21.72 5.16 7.98
C LEU A 318 -21.17 3.73 8.19
N TRP A 319 -20.47 3.47 9.29
CA TRP A 319 -20.06 2.10 9.65
C TRP A 319 -21.28 1.24 9.98
N PHE A 320 -22.22 1.73 10.80
CA PHE A 320 -23.44 0.99 11.13
C PHE A 320 -24.31 0.71 9.89
N ASP A 321 -24.50 1.69 9.03
CA ASP A 321 -25.25 1.57 7.79
C ASP A 321 -24.62 0.54 6.84
N ALA A 322 -23.28 0.51 6.77
CA ALA A 322 -22.56 -0.47 5.97
C ALA A 322 -22.69 -1.87 6.60
N ILE A 323 -22.39 -2.04 7.88
CA ILE A 323 -22.48 -3.34 8.56
C ILE A 323 -23.91 -3.91 8.50
N ASN A 324 -24.95 -3.07 8.62
CA ASN A 324 -26.34 -3.51 8.49
C ASN A 324 -26.68 -4.07 7.09
N LYS A 325 -25.98 -3.64 6.04
CA LYS A 325 -26.08 -4.21 4.68
C LYS A 325 -25.24 -5.48 4.52
N HIS A 326 -24.27 -5.66 5.41
CA HIS A 326 -23.26 -6.73 5.44
C HIS A 326 -23.48 -7.62 6.68
N ASN A 327 -24.71 -8.07 6.90
CA ASN A 327 -25.14 -8.72 8.15
C ASN A 327 -24.52 -10.11 8.42
N ASP A 328 -23.82 -10.67 7.44
CA ASP A 328 -23.03 -11.89 7.53
C ASP A 328 -21.64 -11.66 8.15
N TRP A 329 -21.23 -10.40 8.31
CA TRP A 329 -20.01 -10.04 9.04
C TRP A 329 -20.18 -10.17 10.56
N ASN A 330 -19.11 -10.61 11.20
CA ASN A 330 -18.98 -10.59 12.66
C ASN A 330 -18.37 -9.26 13.09
N VAL A 331 -18.93 -8.64 14.12
CA VAL A 331 -18.40 -7.40 14.70
C VAL A 331 -17.86 -7.68 16.09
N VAL A 332 -16.63 -7.24 16.37
CA VAL A 332 -16.00 -7.35 17.68
C VAL A 332 -15.64 -5.96 18.19
N SER A 333 -16.10 -5.59 19.39
CA SER A 333 -15.78 -4.29 20.00
C SER A 333 -15.64 -4.39 21.52
N SER A 334 -15.12 -3.34 22.15
CA SER A 334 -14.92 -3.30 23.60
C SER A 334 -16.19 -3.07 24.41
N SER A 335 -17.23 -2.49 23.80
CA SER A 335 -18.52 -2.19 24.42
C SER A 335 -19.70 -2.68 23.56
N PRO A 336 -20.89 -2.86 24.16
CA PRO A 336 -22.12 -3.17 23.43
C PRO A 336 -22.42 -2.12 22.36
N ILE A 337 -22.93 -2.58 21.21
CA ILE A 337 -23.51 -1.74 20.17
C ILE A 337 -25.02 -1.98 20.20
N ASN A 338 -25.79 -0.92 20.40
CA ASN A 338 -27.25 -1.01 20.44
C ASN A 338 -27.84 -1.10 19.02
N GLU A 339 -29.04 -1.68 18.88
CA GLU A 339 -29.81 -1.73 17.63
C GLU A 339 -29.09 -2.42 16.45
N ILE A 340 -28.71 -3.69 16.65
CA ILE A 340 -27.90 -4.45 15.68
C ILE A 340 -28.70 -5.57 14.98
N ASN A 341 -28.54 -5.68 13.67
CA ASN A 341 -29.03 -6.81 12.85
C ASN A 341 -27.90 -7.76 12.42
N PHE A 342 -26.78 -7.77 13.15
CA PHE A 342 -25.56 -8.51 12.81
C PHE A 342 -24.98 -9.23 14.03
N LYS A 343 -24.06 -10.18 13.81
CA LYS A 343 -23.40 -10.92 14.89
C LYS A 343 -22.40 -10.02 15.60
N HIS A 344 -22.60 -9.82 16.91
CA HIS A 344 -21.74 -8.95 17.72
C HIS A 344 -21.12 -9.70 18.91
N TYR A 345 -19.83 -9.49 19.12
CA TYR A 345 -19.04 -10.08 20.18
C TYR A 345 -18.35 -8.99 20.98
N ILE A 346 -18.44 -9.08 22.31
CA ILE A 346 -17.80 -8.12 23.21
C ILE A 346 -16.44 -8.66 23.64
N GLN A 347 -15.41 -7.85 23.46
CA GLN A 347 -14.05 -8.11 23.93
C GLN A 347 -13.51 -6.84 24.60
N SER A 348 -13.66 -6.75 25.92
CA SER A 348 -13.32 -5.55 26.70
C SER A 348 -11.86 -5.11 26.55
N LYS A 349 -10.95 -6.05 26.25
CA LYS A 349 -9.52 -5.81 26.00
C LYS A 349 -9.23 -5.00 24.74
N LEU A 350 -10.23 -4.74 23.88
CA LEU A 350 -10.10 -3.86 22.71
C LEU A 350 -10.21 -2.36 23.07
N TYR A 351 -10.35 -2.01 24.35
CA TYR A 351 -10.31 -0.62 24.82
C TYR A 351 -8.97 -0.29 25.46
N LEU A 352 -8.22 0.65 24.87
CA LEU A 352 -6.97 1.17 25.42
C LEU A 352 -7.27 2.32 26.39
N SER A 353 -7.38 1.98 27.68
CA SER A 353 -7.77 2.92 28.74
C SER A 353 -6.68 3.91 29.18
N THR A 354 -5.41 3.60 28.90
CA THR A 354 -4.27 4.33 29.44
C THR A 354 -3.59 5.15 28.34
N SER A 355 -3.38 6.45 28.59
CA SER A 355 -2.56 7.28 27.70
C SER A 355 -1.09 6.98 27.94
N ILE A 356 -0.36 6.65 26.88
CA ILE A 356 1.07 6.34 26.93
C ILE A 356 1.94 7.55 26.54
N ARG A 357 1.31 8.75 26.45
CA ARG A 357 1.98 10.02 26.12
C ARG A 357 3.04 10.45 27.13
N HIS A 358 3.10 9.87 28.33
CA HIS A 358 4.16 10.17 29.29
C HIS A 358 5.56 9.72 28.85
N ASN A 359 5.68 8.91 27.78
CA ASN A 359 6.96 8.47 27.20
C ASN A 359 7.10 8.72 25.69
N PHE A 360 6.18 9.45 25.05
CA PHE A 360 6.32 9.81 23.63
C PHE A 360 7.10 11.10 23.48
N ILE A 361 8.25 11.07 22.81
CA ILE A 361 8.84 12.29 22.27
C ILE A 361 7.85 12.86 21.26
N ASN A 362 7.62 14.16 21.41
CA ASN A 362 6.83 14.98 20.51
C ASN A 362 7.28 14.74 19.06
N VAL A 363 6.42 14.18 18.20
CA VAL A 363 6.68 13.99 16.75
C VAL A 363 6.32 15.23 15.91
N SER A 364 5.83 16.29 16.53
CA SER A 364 5.63 17.60 15.85
C SER A 364 6.89 18.15 15.17
N PRO A 365 8.14 17.89 15.62
CA PRO A 365 9.34 18.28 14.89
C PRO A 365 9.54 17.54 13.55
N LEU A 366 8.99 16.33 13.38
CA LEU A 366 9.04 15.60 12.10
C LEU A 366 8.00 16.11 11.10
N LEU A 367 6.88 16.64 11.59
CA LEU A 367 5.87 17.31 10.77
C LEU A 367 6.32 18.70 10.26
N ASN A 368 7.30 19.32 10.92
CA ASN A 368 7.84 20.63 10.56
C ASN A 368 9.09 20.56 9.63
N LEU A 369 9.44 19.37 9.13
CA LEU A 369 10.53 19.17 8.17
C LEU A 369 10.05 19.06 6.71
N PHE A 370 8.79 19.40 6.45
CA PHE A 370 8.20 19.52 5.11
C PHE A 370 7.53 20.88 4.93
#